data_AF-A0A9N9ATQ7-F1
#
_entry.id   AF-A0A9N9ATQ7-F1
#
_cell.length_a   1.000
_cell.length_b   1.000
_cell.length_c   1.000
_cell.angle_alpha   90.00
_cell.angle_beta   90.00
_cell.angle_gamma   90.00
#
_symmetry.space_group_name_H-M   'P 1'
#
loop_
_entity.id
_entity.type
_entity.pdbx_description
1 polymer ?
#
loop_
_entity_poly.entity_id
_entity_poly.type
_entity_poly.pdbx_seq_one_letter_code
_entity_poly.pdbx_strand_id
1 'polypeptide(L)'
;MATPETFTTEDLRPPKKIVVPLWVALSLKSQRLCKIILPDWLKIDNLENLLFKEQNFPEFSPVPFYYFEISQMLLRAAEDDLIESEKIRYSLQNLKETRENKIREGLLNLEPIPIKNYEDEFANCGTVEPRESECFVQT
;
A
#
# COMPACT_ATOMS: atom_id res chain seq x y z
N MET A 1 -11.73 20.66 5.90
CA MET A 1 -12.07 19.31 6.36
C MET A 1 -13.01 18.76 5.31
N ALA A 2 -12.44 18.20 4.23
CA ALA A 2 -13.19 17.83 3.03
C ALA A 2 -13.92 16.50 3.27
N THR A 3 -15.23 16.52 3.04
CA THR A 3 -16.12 15.36 3.02
C THR A 3 -15.79 14.43 1.84
N PRO A 4 -16.22 13.16 1.83
CA PRO A 4 -15.97 12.24 0.71
C PRO A 4 -16.86 12.66 -0.45
N GLU A 5 -16.39 13.61 -1.25
CA GLU A 5 -17.14 14.15 -2.36
C GLU A 5 -17.22 13.11 -3.47
N THR A 6 -18.45 12.82 -3.89
CA THR A 6 -18.79 11.97 -5.01
C THR A 6 -17.99 12.39 -6.25
N PHE A 7 -17.13 11.50 -6.73
CA PHE A 7 -16.43 11.67 -8.00
C PHE A 7 -17.45 11.88 -9.13
N THR A 8 -17.50 13.09 -9.70
CA THR A 8 -18.40 13.42 -10.82
C THR A 8 -17.63 13.40 -12.15
N THR A 9 -18.30 13.03 -13.24
CA THR A 9 -17.67 12.94 -14.58
C THR A 9 -17.20 14.29 -15.12
N GLU A 10 -17.68 15.41 -14.56
CA GLU A 10 -17.27 16.76 -14.97
C GLU A 10 -15.82 17.08 -14.60
N ASP A 11 -15.25 16.35 -13.65
CA ASP A 11 -13.89 16.54 -13.15
C ASP A 11 -12.81 15.85 -14.01
N LEU A 12 -13.19 14.95 -14.92
CA LEU A 12 -12.26 14.22 -15.81
C LEU A 12 -11.84 15.02 -17.05
N ARG A 13 -11.87 16.36 -17.00
CA ARG A 13 -11.44 17.21 -18.12
C ARG A 13 -9.92 17.38 -18.12
N PRO A 14 -9.19 16.92 -19.17
CA PRO A 14 -7.74 17.10 -19.26
C PRO A 14 -7.34 18.58 -19.48
N PRO A 15 -6.14 19.02 -19.05
CA PRO A 15 -5.13 18.30 -18.25
C PRO A 15 -5.21 18.69 -16.76
N LYS A 16 -6.06 18.01 -15.98
CA LYS A 16 -6.22 18.25 -14.53
C LYS A 16 -5.67 17.06 -13.73
N LYS A 17 -4.97 17.34 -12.63
CA LYS A 17 -4.64 16.32 -11.62
C LYS A 17 -5.86 16.08 -10.75
N ILE A 18 -6.24 14.81 -10.58
CA ILE A 18 -7.41 14.42 -9.81
C ILE A 18 -7.12 13.20 -8.94
N VAL A 19 -7.72 13.16 -7.76
CA VAL A 19 -7.73 11.98 -6.89
C VAL A 19 -8.87 11.09 -7.31
N VAL A 20 -8.60 9.83 -7.59
CA VAL A 20 -9.61 8.85 -7.95
C VAL A 20 -9.34 7.54 -7.21
N PRO A 21 -10.36 6.71 -6.98
CA PRO A 21 -10.13 5.37 -6.47
C PRO A 21 -9.16 4.59 -7.36
N LEU A 22 -8.32 3.74 -6.76
CA LEU A 22 -7.30 2.96 -7.49
C LEU A 22 -7.90 2.16 -8.65
N TRP A 23 -9.08 1.56 -8.46
CA TRP A 23 -9.75 0.78 -9.50
C TRP A 23 -10.17 1.63 -10.72
N VAL A 24 -10.59 2.88 -10.50
CA VAL A 24 -10.88 3.83 -11.60
C VAL A 24 -9.59 4.16 -12.36
N ALA A 25 -8.53 4.47 -11.63
CA ALA A 25 -7.22 4.79 -12.21
C ALA A 25 -6.73 3.66 -13.13
N LEU A 26 -6.80 2.41 -12.66
CA LEU A 26 -6.39 1.23 -13.41
C LEU A 26 -7.26 1.01 -14.65
N SER A 27 -8.58 1.21 -14.53
CA SER A 27 -9.50 1.11 -15.67
C SER A 27 -9.19 2.16 -16.73
N LEU A 28 -8.98 3.41 -16.35
CA LEU A 28 -8.63 4.49 -17.28
C LEU A 28 -7.25 4.27 -17.94
N LYS A 29 -6.28 3.78 -17.18
CA LYS A 29 -4.94 3.44 -17.71
C LYS A 29 -5.02 2.30 -18.73
N SER A 30 -5.85 1.29 -18.49
CA SER A 30 -6.08 0.19 -19.45
C SER A 30 -6.63 0.69 -20.81
N GLN A 31 -7.39 1.78 -20.79
CA GLN A 31 -7.93 2.45 -21.97
C GLN A 31 -6.99 3.53 -22.55
N ARG A 32 -5.80 3.71 -21.96
CA ARG A 32 -4.81 4.74 -22.32
C ARG A 32 -5.34 6.18 -22.22
N LEU A 33 -6.29 6.42 -21.30
CA LEU A 33 -6.93 7.72 -21.11
C LEU A 33 -6.28 8.59 -20.02
N CYS A 34 -5.35 8.03 -19.23
CA CYS A 34 -4.67 8.76 -18.17
C CYS A 34 -3.22 8.32 -17.98
N LYS A 35 -2.45 9.18 -17.32
CA LYS A 35 -1.14 8.88 -16.76
C LYS A 35 -1.24 8.74 -15.24
N ILE A 36 -0.69 7.66 -14.69
CA ILE A 36 -0.72 7.48 -13.23
C ILE A 36 0.49 8.18 -12.62
N ILE A 37 0.26 9.00 -11.58
CA ILE A 37 1.34 9.56 -10.78
C ILE A 37 1.59 8.60 -9.61
N LEU A 38 2.85 8.23 -9.40
CA LEU A 38 3.23 7.43 -8.24
C LEU A 38 2.93 8.17 -6.93
N PRO A 39 2.34 7.47 -5.94
CA PRO A 39 2.27 7.98 -4.57
C PRO A 39 3.67 8.32 -4.04
N ASP A 40 3.77 9.35 -3.19
CA ASP A 40 5.06 9.83 -2.70
C ASP A 40 5.87 8.75 -1.98
N TRP A 41 5.22 7.90 -1.18
CA TRP A 41 5.89 6.82 -0.44
C TRP A 41 6.50 5.73 -1.35
N LEU A 42 6.01 5.59 -2.58
CA LEU A 42 6.46 4.58 -3.55
C LEU A 42 7.63 5.08 -4.41
N LYS A 43 8.05 6.34 -4.25
CA LYS A 43 9.25 6.88 -4.90
C LYS A 43 10.50 6.20 -4.36
N ILE A 44 11.50 6.01 -5.21
CA ILE A 44 12.73 5.28 -4.89
C ILE A 44 13.44 5.83 -3.65
N ASP A 45 13.62 7.16 -3.56
CA ASP A 45 14.30 7.80 -2.42
C ASP A 45 13.57 7.52 -1.10
N ASN A 46 12.23 7.50 -1.14
CA ASN A 46 11.42 7.25 0.04
C ASN A 46 11.42 5.78 0.42
N LEU A 47 11.40 4.86 -0.56
CA LEU A 47 11.52 3.43 -0.32
C LEU A 47 12.87 3.06 0.30
N GLU A 48 13.96 3.63 -0.19
CA GLU A 48 15.29 3.40 0.38
C GLU A 48 15.38 3.90 1.83
N ASN A 49 14.82 5.07 2.11
CA ASN A 49 14.72 5.60 3.47
C ASN A 49 13.83 4.73 4.38
N LEU A 50 12.73 4.20 3.85
CA LEU A 50 11.86 3.27 4.59
C LEU A 50 12.58 1.96 4.88
N LEU A 51 13.28 1.39 3.90
CA LEU A 51 14.06 0.17 4.06
C LEU A 51 15.20 0.38 5.08
N PHE A 52 15.90 1.50 5.01
CA PHE A 52 16.92 1.87 6.00
C PHE A 52 16.33 1.91 7.41
N LYS A 53 15.18 2.58 7.60
CA LYS A 53 14.52 2.62 8.90
C LYS A 53 14.10 1.23 9.37
N GLU A 54 13.56 0.43 8.45
CA GLU A 54 13.15 -0.94 8.75
C GLU A 54 14.36 -1.80 9.18
N GLN A 55 15.53 -1.65 8.58
CA GLN A 55 16.68 -2.48 8.97
C GLN A 55 17.34 -2.03 10.29
N ASN A 56 17.38 -0.72 10.53
CA ASN A 56 18.18 -0.16 11.63
C ASN A 56 17.40 0.01 12.95
N PHE A 57 16.08 0.17 12.88
CA PHE A 57 15.24 0.36 14.06
C PHE A 57 14.44 -0.91 14.38
N PRO A 58 14.22 -1.23 15.66
CA PRO A 58 13.40 -2.38 16.05
C PRO A 58 11.92 -2.17 15.70
N GLU A 59 11.46 -0.93 15.69
CA GLU A 59 10.09 -0.55 15.33
C GLU A 59 9.83 -0.72 13.82
N PHE A 60 8.57 -0.98 13.46
CA PHE A 60 8.16 -1.03 12.06
C PHE A 60 8.04 0.37 11.48
N SER A 61 8.52 0.53 10.24
CA SER A 61 8.36 1.80 9.54
C SER A 61 6.87 2.09 9.22
N PRO A 62 6.41 3.35 9.23
CA PRO A 62 5.04 3.67 8.86
C PRO A 62 4.88 3.56 7.34
N VAL A 63 4.09 2.59 6.89
CA VAL A 63 3.67 2.46 5.48
C VAL A 63 2.16 2.24 5.40
N PRO A 64 1.51 2.56 4.27
CA PRO A 64 0.08 2.35 4.11
C PRO A 64 -0.33 0.88 4.27
N PHE A 65 -1.59 0.67 4.66
CA PHE A 65 -2.21 -0.65 4.56
C PHE A 65 -2.19 -1.13 3.11
N TYR A 66 -1.93 -2.42 2.91
CA TYR A 66 -1.81 -3.04 1.59
C TYR A 66 -0.75 -2.40 0.67
N TYR A 67 0.30 -1.79 1.25
CA TYR A 67 1.34 -1.13 0.45
C TYR A 67 1.92 -2.06 -0.63
N PHE A 68 2.07 -3.36 -0.33
CA PHE A 68 2.64 -4.32 -1.26
C PHE A 68 1.70 -4.59 -2.43
N GLU A 69 0.43 -4.89 -2.16
CA GLU A 69 -0.59 -5.15 -3.16
C GLU A 69 -0.80 -3.93 -4.07
N ILE A 70 -0.94 -2.74 -3.47
CA ILE A 70 -1.09 -1.48 -4.21
C ILE A 70 0.13 -1.25 -5.10
N SER A 71 1.35 -1.47 -4.58
CA SER A 71 2.58 -1.32 -5.36
C SER A 71 2.60 -2.27 -6.56
N GLN A 72 2.26 -3.54 -6.35
CA GLN A 72 2.26 -4.54 -7.42
C GLN A 72 1.22 -4.21 -8.50
N MET A 73 0.04 -3.73 -8.12
CA MET A 73 -0.99 -3.30 -9.07
C MET A 73 -0.51 -2.11 -9.90
N LEU A 74 0.08 -1.09 -9.27
CA LEU A 74 0.61 0.10 -9.95
C LEU A 74 1.79 -0.26 -10.87
N LEU A 75 2.75 -1.04 -10.38
CA LEU A 75 3.91 -1.50 -11.14
C LEU A 75 3.53 -2.39 -12.33
N ARG A 76 2.38 -3.06 -12.29
CA ARG A 76 1.90 -3.87 -13.41
C ARG A 76 1.16 -3.04 -14.46
N ALA A 77 0.38 -2.07 -14.02
CA ALA A 77 -0.49 -1.30 -14.91
C ALA A 77 0.16 -0.05 -15.51
N ALA A 78 1.13 0.54 -14.80
CA ALA A 78 1.72 1.83 -15.15
C ALA A 78 3.25 1.79 -15.16
N GLU A 79 3.85 0.64 -15.46
CA GLU A 79 5.32 0.50 -15.57
C GLU A 79 5.95 1.51 -16.54
N ASP A 80 5.24 1.84 -17.62
CA ASP A 80 5.62 2.84 -18.62
C ASP A 80 5.68 4.27 -18.07
N ASP A 81 4.99 4.55 -16.97
CA ASP A 81 5.01 5.85 -16.30
C ASP A 81 6.16 5.98 -15.29
N LEU A 82 6.90 4.90 -15.00
CA LEU A 82 7.87 4.83 -13.92
C LEU A 82 9.31 4.95 -14.42
N ILE A 83 10.10 5.70 -13.66
CA ILE A 83 11.54 5.73 -13.79
C ILE A 83 12.08 4.67 -12.81
N GLU A 84 12.92 3.75 -13.30
CA GLU A 84 13.59 2.71 -12.49
C GLU A 84 12.63 1.69 -11.83
N SER A 85 11.64 1.19 -12.58
CA SER A 85 10.66 0.18 -12.09
C SER A 85 11.31 -1.03 -11.43
N GLU A 86 12.44 -1.51 -11.97
CA GLU A 86 13.15 -2.67 -11.43
C GLU A 86 13.73 -2.41 -10.04
N LYS A 87 14.29 -1.21 -9.79
CA LYS A 87 14.79 -0.86 -8.46
C LYS A 87 13.66 -0.73 -7.45
N ILE A 88 12.52 -0.17 -7.87
CA ILE A 88 11.33 -0.09 -7.04
C ILE A 88 10.85 -1.49 -6.64
N ARG A 89 10.78 -2.43 -7.59
CA ARG A 89 10.44 -3.84 -7.33
C ARG A 89 11.39 -4.47 -6.32
N TYR A 90 12.69 -4.29 -6.51
CA TYR A 90 13.72 -4.82 -5.62
C TYR A 90 13.59 -4.26 -4.20
N SER A 91 13.48 -2.94 -4.05
CA SER A 91 13.35 -2.29 -2.73
C SER A 91 12.07 -2.70 -1.99
N LEU A 92 10.95 -2.85 -2.70
CA LEU A 92 9.70 -3.35 -2.11
C LEU A 92 9.82 -4.80 -1.63
N GLN A 93 10.47 -5.65 -2.40
CA GLN A 93 10.69 -7.04 -2.03
C GLN A 93 11.57 -7.14 -0.79
N ASN A 94 12.66 -6.38 -0.74
CA ASN A 94 13.53 -6.30 0.44
C ASN A 94 12.78 -5.78 1.67
N LEU A 95 11.91 -4.77 1.50
CA LEU A 95 11.10 -4.24 2.60
C LEU A 95 10.14 -5.30 3.14
N LYS A 96 9.45 -6.04 2.26
CA LYS A 96 8.56 -7.15 2.64
C LYS A 96 9.31 -8.24 3.38
N GLU A 97 10.44 -8.69 2.85
CA GLU A 97 11.26 -9.72 3.47
C GLU A 97 11.82 -9.29 4.83
N THR A 98 12.33 -8.05 4.93
CA THR A 98 12.83 -7.50 6.20
C THR A 98 11.74 -7.52 7.28
N ARG A 99 10.51 -7.15 6.91
CA ARG A 99 9.36 -7.17 7.83
C ARG A 99 8.94 -8.57 8.21
N GLU A 100 8.85 -9.50 7.26
CA GLU A 100 8.53 -10.90 7.54
C GLU A 100 9.56 -11.52 8.48
N ASN A 101 10.84 -11.19 8.30
CA ASN A 101 11.91 -11.62 9.18
C ASN A 101 11.75 -11.04 10.58
N LYS A 102 11.53 -9.73 10.73
CA LYS A 102 11.24 -9.10 12.02
C LYS A 102 10.03 -9.71 12.73
N ILE A 103 8.95 -9.96 11.98
CA ILE A 103 7.74 -10.58 12.53
C ILE A 103 8.09 -11.99 13.03
N ARG A 104 8.82 -12.78 12.25
CA ARG A 104 9.24 -14.13 12.65
C ARG A 104 10.08 -14.11 13.92
N GLU A 105 11.09 -13.24 13.99
CA GLU A 105 11.91 -13.05 15.19
C GLU A 105 11.07 -12.60 16.39
N GLY A 106 10.15 -11.66 16.17
CA GLY A 106 9.21 -11.21 17.19
C GLY A 106 8.34 -12.34 17.73
N LEU A 107 7.84 -13.22 16.86
CA LEU A 107 7.02 -14.38 17.23
C LEU A 107 7.82 -15.46 17.99
N LEU A 108 9.08 -15.69 17.62
CA LEU A 108 9.95 -16.64 18.32
C LEU A 108 10.26 -16.20 19.76
N ASN A 109 10.27 -14.89 20.01
CA ASN A 109 10.49 -14.31 21.34
C ASN A 109 9.23 -14.26 22.22
N LEU A 110 8.07 -14.69 21.71
CA LEU A 110 6.87 -14.81 22.52
C LEU A 110 6.93 -16.12 23.31
N GLU A 111 6.91 -16.03 24.64
CA GLU A 111 6.66 -17.21 25.46
C GLU A 111 5.26 -17.75 25.14
N PRO A 112 5.10 -19.07 24.92
CA PRO A 112 3.79 -19.64 24.65
C PRO A 112 2.88 -19.37 25.86
N ILE A 113 1.80 -18.63 25.62
CA ILE A 113 0.75 -18.43 26.60
C ILE A 113 0.19 -19.82 26.91
N PRO A 114 0.19 -20.29 28.18
CA PRO A 114 -0.45 -21.54 28.53
C PRO A 114 -1.91 -21.44 28.14
N ILE A 115 -2.33 -22.28 27.18
CA ILE A 115 -3.72 -22.36 26.74
C ILE A 115 -4.50 -23.00 27.90
N LYS A 116 -4.88 -22.20 28.89
CA LYS A 116 -5.95 -22.58 29.81
C LYS A 116 -7.24 -22.53 29.01
N ASN A 117 -8.02 -23.61 29.05
CA ASN A 117 -9.22 -23.83 28.26
C ASN A 117 -10.11 -22.56 28.14
N TYR A 118 -10.04 -21.88 27.00
CA TYR A 118 -10.91 -20.75 26.62
C TYR A 118 -11.98 -21.26 25.65
N GLU A 119 -12.82 -22.20 26.08
CA GLU A 119 -13.96 -22.63 25.26
C GLU A 119 -15.09 -21.57 25.22
N ASP A 120 -15.03 -20.53 26.08
CA ASP A 120 -16.19 -19.67 26.35
C ASP A 120 -16.20 -18.26 25.70
N GLU A 121 -15.13 -17.80 25.02
CA GLU A 121 -15.03 -16.38 24.58
C GLU A 121 -15.12 -16.14 23.05
N PHE A 122 -15.23 -17.18 22.22
CA PHE A 122 -15.29 -17.03 20.76
C PHE A 122 -16.59 -16.41 20.20
N ALA A 123 -17.58 -16.16 21.05
CA ALA A 123 -18.88 -15.64 20.62
C ALA A 123 -18.93 -14.12 20.39
N ASN A 124 -17.87 -13.36 20.69
CA ASN A 124 -17.94 -11.89 20.74
C ASN A 124 -16.96 -11.14 19.82
N CYS A 125 -16.24 -11.83 18.93
CA CYS A 125 -15.39 -11.17 17.95
C CYS A 125 -16.25 -10.66 16.78
N GLY A 126 -16.67 -9.39 16.86
CA GLY A 126 -17.42 -8.72 15.82
C GLY A 126 -16.68 -8.72 14.47
N THR A 127 -17.44 -8.90 13.40
CA THR A 127 -17.00 -8.81 12.01
C THR A 127 -16.25 -7.51 11.73
N VAL A 128 -14.99 -7.62 11.27
CA VAL A 128 -14.16 -6.47 10.87
C VAL A 128 -14.40 -6.16 9.39
N GLU A 129 -14.82 -4.93 9.08
CA GLU A 129 -15.03 -4.47 7.69
C GLU A 129 -13.73 -3.94 7.04
N PRO A 130 -13.54 -4.15 5.71
CA PRO A 130 -12.36 -3.66 4.99
C PRO A 130 -12.47 -2.15 4.66
N ARG A 131 -11.37 -1.40 4.82
CA ARG A 131 -11.26 0.04 4.47
C ARG A 131 -10.53 0.23 3.13
N GLU A 132 -11.07 1.09 2.27
CA GLU A 132 -10.58 1.38 0.92
C GLU A 132 -9.28 2.22 0.89
N SER A 133 -8.43 2.01 -0.13
CA SER A 133 -7.20 2.76 -0.38
C SER A 133 -7.33 3.72 -1.58
N GLU A 134 -7.05 5.01 -1.39
CA GLU A 134 -7.10 6.05 -2.43
C GLU A 134 -5.76 6.21 -3.20
N CYS A 135 -5.80 6.68 -4.46
CA CYS A 135 -4.62 6.95 -5.29
C CYS A 135 -4.77 8.26 -6.11
N PHE A 136 -3.65 8.84 -6.56
CA PHE A 136 -3.62 10.11 -7.31
C PHE A 136 -3.34 9.88 -8.81
N VAL A 137 -4.09 10.52 -9.72
CA VAL A 137 -3.90 10.41 -11.18
C VAL A 137 -3.73 11.77 -11.87
N GLN A 138 -3.11 11.78 -13.06
CA GLN A 138 -3.06 12.96 -13.93
C GLN A 138 -3.50 12.58 -15.34
N THR A 139 -4.58 13.19 -15.82
CA THR A 139 -5.02 13.09 -17.22
C THR A 139 -4.20 14.00 -18.12
#